data_AF-A0A7C7CJF1-F1
#
_entry.id   AF-A0A7C7CJF1-F1
#
_cell.length_a   1.000
_cell.length_b   1.000
_cell.length_c   1.000
_cell.angle_alpha   90.00
_cell.angle_beta   90.00
_cell.angle_gamma   90.00
#
_symmetry.space_group_name_H-M   'P 1'
#
loop_
_entity.id
_entity.type
_entity.pdbx_description
1 polymer ?
#
loop_
_entity_poly.entity_id
_entity_poly.type
_entity_poly.pdbx_seq_one_letter_code
_entity_poly.pdbx_strand_id
1 'polypeptide(L)'
;MDRALSVHRAAHFVGVSTDEIYRLIEVDTLTEIDGKVLVSELRHVYPDTDFTGSKMIDVVEQIKDDVLIKALRIKAGGGKAPIDPVQEIKILYRDLAYYQERADAFRALSYDLRGMVRELEVHIDEPHRIKNILSWLDQKMRKLK
;
A
#
# COMPACT_ATOMS: atom_id res chain seq x y z
N MET A 1 0.69 -7.03 -12.86
CA MET A 1 1.56 -7.84 -11.99
C MET A 1 0.67 -8.52 -10.98
N ASP A 2 0.74 -9.85 -10.90
CA ASP A 2 -0.04 -10.59 -9.92
C ASP A 2 0.56 -10.37 -8.52
N ARG A 3 -0.29 -10.02 -7.55
CA ARG A 3 0.15 -9.62 -6.22
C ARG A 3 0.24 -10.88 -5.35
N ALA A 4 1.33 -11.05 -4.62
CA ALA A 4 1.46 -12.13 -3.63
C ALA A 4 1.16 -11.60 -2.23
N LEU A 5 0.36 -12.33 -1.45
CA LEU A 5 0.03 -12.04 -0.05
C LEU A 5 0.64 -13.11 0.85
N SER A 6 1.10 -12.76 2.05
CA SER A 6 1.46 -13.78 3.03
C SER A 6 0.25 -14.64 3.37
N VAL A 7 0.47 -15.89 3.80
CA VAL A 7 -0.62 -16.83 4.17
C VAL A 7 -1.60 -16.21 5.16
N HIS A 8 -1.09 -15.51 6.18
CA HIS A 8 -1.93 -14.82 7.17
C HIS A 8 -2.80 -13.73 6.53
N ARG A 9 -2.23 -12.96 5.60
CA ARG A 9 -2.92 -11.88 4.90
C ARG A 9 -3.96 -12.43 3.93
N ALA A 10 -3.65 -13.53 3.25
CA ALA A 10 -4.59 -14.26 2.40
C ALA A 10 -5.82 -14.73 3.20
N ALA A 11 -5.59 -15.38 4.35
CA ALA A 11 -6.64 -15.87 5.23
C ALA A 11 -7.58 -14.75 5.70
N HIS A 12 -7.01 -13.64 6.17
CA HIS A 12 -7.79 -12.47 6.57
C HIS A 12 -8.57 -11.86 5.39
N PHE A 13 -8.00 -11.87 4.19
CA PHE A 13 -8.61 -11.26 3.01
C PHE A 13 -9.85 -12.02 2.54
N VAL A 14 -9.78 -13.35 2.53
CA VAL A 14 -10.89 -14.23 2.13
C VAL A 14 -11.83 -14.57 3.31
N GLY A 15 -11.52 -14.10 4.52
CA GLY A 15 -12.37 -14.26 5.70
C GLY A 15 -12.33 -15.67 6.31
N VAL A 16 -11.23 -16.40 6.13
CA VAL A 16 -11.05 -17.77 6.63
C VAL A 16 -9.89 -17.85 7.64
N SER A 17 -9.75 -19.00 8.30
CA SER A 17 -8.64 -19.23 9.22
C SER A 17 -7.32 -19.45 8.48
N THR A 18 -6.18 -19.12 9.12
CA THR A 18 -4.85 -19.40 8.55
C THR A 18 -4.66 -20.91 8.28
N ASP A 19 -5.17 -21.77 9.16
CA ASP A 19 -5.11 -23.23 9.03
C ASP A 19 -5.85 -23.74 7.79
N GLU A 20 -6.92 -23.04 7.39
CA GLU A 20 -7.68 -23.38 6.18
C GLU A 20 -6.89 -23.07 4.91
N ILE A 21 -6.16 -21.95 4.89
CA ILE A 21 -5.24 -21.64 3.78
C ILE A 21 -4.09 -22.65 3.74
N TYR A 22 -3.50 -23.01 4.88
CA TYR A 22 -2.47 -24.05 4.93
C TYR A 22 -2.98 -25.40 4.44
N ARG A 23 -4.21 -25.77 4.80
CA ARG A 23 -4.84 -26.99 4.29
C ARG A 23 -4.99 -26.94 2.76
N LEU A 24 -5.38 -25.80 2.20
CA LEU A 24 -5.51 -25.62 0.75
C LEU A 24 -4.16 -25.67 0.02
N ILE A 25 -3.09 -25.25 0.69
CA ILE A 25 -1.71 -25.43 0.20
C ILE A 25 -1.32 -26.92 0.25
N GLU A 26 -1.63 -27.62 1.35
CA GLU A 26 -1.32 -29.05 1.51
C GLU A 26 -2.01 -29.94 0.48
N VAL A 27 -3.20 -29.56 0.00
CA VAL A 27 -3.95 -30.29 -1.04
C VAL A 27 -3.73 -29.74 -2.46
N ASP A 28 -2.66 -28.97 -2.68
CA ASP A 28 -2.27 -28.37 -3.97
C ASP A 28 -3.37 -27.52 -4.65
N THR A 29 -4.28 -26.93 -3.86
CA THR A 29 -5.30 -26.00 -4.38
C THR A 29 -4.77 -24.56 -4.46
N LEU A 30 -3.79 -24.22 -3.62
CA LEU A 30 -3.09 -22.93 -3.63
C LEU A 30 -1.58 -23.17 -3.67
N THR A 31 -0.86 -22.36 -4.43
CA THR A 31 0.60 -22.45 -4.53
C THR A 31 1.26 -21.52 -3.52
N GLU A 32 2.11 -22.07 -2.65
CA GLU A 32 2.94 -21.27 -1.74
C GLU A 32 4.33 -20.99 -2.36
N ILE A 33 4.72 -19.71 -2.39
CA ILE A 33 6.04 -19.25 -2.79
C ILE A 33 6.57 -18.35 -1.68
N ASP A 34 7.57 -18.84 -0.93
CA ASP A 34 8.25 -18.07 0.14
C ASP A 34 7.27 -17.52 1.20
N GLY A 35 6.37 -18.35 1.71
CA GLY A 35 5.36 -17.93 2.70
C GLY A 35 4.20 -17.11 2.13
N LYS A 36 4.07 -17.05 0.80
CA LYS A 36 3.08 -16.21 0.12
C LYS A 36 2.27 -16.98 -0.91
N VAL A 37 1.01 -16.55 -1.09
CA VAL A 37 0.05 -17.09 -2.05
C VAL A 37 -0.34 -15.97 -3.02
N LEU A 38 -0.56 -16.33 -4.29
CA LEU A 38 -0.94 -15.39 -5.34
C LEU A 38 -2.41 -14.97 -5.20
N VAL A 39 -2.68 -13.68 -5.42
CA VAL A 39 -4.05 -13.13 -5.38
C VAL A 39 -4.90 -13.69 -6.50
N SER A 40 -4.32 -13.98 -7.68
CA SER A 40 -5.06 -14.62 -8.76
C SER A 40 -5.60 -16.00 -8.38
N GLU A 41 -4.80 -16.82 -7.69
CA GLU A 41 -5.20 -18.14 -7.19
C GLU A 41 -6.25 -18.02 -6.08
N LEU A 42 -6.06 -17.08 -5.15
CA LEU A 42 -7.06 -16.79 -4.12
C LEU A 42 -8.39 -16.35 -4.71
N ARG A 43 -8.38 -15.56 -5.79
CA ARG A 43 -9.58 -15.13 -6.49
C ARG A 43 -10.23 -16.27 -7.28
N HIS A 44 -9.47 -17.28 -7.67
CA HIS A 44 -10.02 -18.49 -8.30
C HIS A 44 -10.73 -19.38 -7.28
N VAL A 45 -10.13 -19.56 -6.10
CA VAL A 45 -10.69 -20.37 -5.01
C VAL A 45 -11.84 -19.65 -4.29
N TYR A 46 -11.74 -18.32 -4.15
CA TYR A 46 -12.70 -17.46 -3.48
C TYR A 46 -13.17 -16.32 -4.41
N PRO A 47 -14.03 -16.62 -5.40
CA PRO A 47 -14.46 -15.66 -6.42
C PRO A 47 -15.35 -14.54 -5.88
N ASP A 48 -16.05 -14.78 -4.76
CA ASP A 48 -16.96 -13.80 -4.15
C ASP A 48 -16.24 -12.77 -3.26
N THR A 49 -14.93 -12.92 -3.05
CA THR A 49 -14.15 -12.01 -2.22
C THR A 49 -13.82 -10.72 -2.99
N ASP A 50 -14.21 -9.58 -2.44
CA ASP A 50 -13.90 -8.26 -3.00
C ASP A 50 -12.44 -7.84 -2.71
N PHE A 51 -11.55 -8.11 -3.66
CA PHE A 51 -10.13 -7.71 -3.60
C PHE A 51 -9.88 -6.23 -3.89
N THR A 52 -10.90 -5.43 -4.20
CA THR A 52 -10.76 -4.01 -4.55
C THR A 52 -10.70 -3.08 -3.34
N GLY A 53 -11.19 -3.49 -2.15
CA GLY A 53 -11.11 -2.73 -0.89
C GLY A 53 -9.77 -2.77 -0.14
N SER A 54 -8.76 -3.44 -0.71
CA SER A 54 -7.48 -3.79 -0.07
C SER A 54 -6.74 -2.65 0.63
N LYS A 55 -6.81 -1.41 0.12
CA LYS A 55 -5.96 -0.31 0.62
C LYS A 55 -6.24 0.08 2.07
N MET A 56 -7.48 -0.01 2.54
CA MET A 56 -7.83 0.47 3.88
C MET A 56 -7.60 -0.59 4.97
N ILE A 57 -7.84 -1.87 4.65
CA ILE A 57 -7.51 -3.00 5.53
C ILE A 57 -5.99 -3.13 5.67
N ASP A 58 -5.25 -2.91 4.59
CA ASP A 58 -3.78 -2.89 4.59
C ASP A 58 -3.22 -1.81 5.54
N VAL A 59 -3.88 -0.63 5.63
CA VAL A 59 -3.49 0.45 6.55
C VAL A 59 -3.80 0.07 8.01
N VAL A 60 -4.95 -0.54 8.28
CA VAL A 60 -5.35 -0.91 9.65
C VAL A 60 -4.49 -2.05 10.20
N GLU A 61 -4.18 -3.06 9.39
CA GLU A 61 -3.28 -4.15 9.77
C GLU A 61 -1.83 -3.66 9.87
N GLN A 62 -1.39 -2.74 9.01
CA GLN A 62 -0.09 -2.09 9.14
C GLN A 62 0.05 -1.30 10.46
N ILE A 63 -1.02 -0.62 10.89
CA ILE A 63 -1.05 0.04 12.20
C ILE A 63 -0.96 -0.99 13.33
N LYS A 64 -1.63 -2.14 13.22
CA LYS A 64 -1.53 -3.22 14.23
C LYS A 64 -0.12 -3.79 14.29
N ASP A 65 0.51 -4.09 13.17
CA ASP A 65 1.89 -4.58 13.09
C ASP A 65 2.87 -3.57 13.70
N ASP A 66 2.76 -2.29 13.36
CA ASP A 66 3.60 -1.23 13.91
C ASP A 66 3.39 -1.08 15.42
N VAL A 67 2.16 -1.22 15.90
CA VAL A 67 1.83 -1.20 17.34
C VAL A 67 2.38 -2.44 18.05
N LEU A 68 2.36 -3.62 17.41
CA LEU A 68 2.87 -4.87 17.98
C LEU A 68 4.40 -4.84 18.07
N ILE A 69 5.07 -4.36 17.03
CA ILE A 69 6.52 -4.11 17.02
C ILE A 69 6.89 -3.07 18.09
N LYS A 70 6.11 -1.99 18.22
CA LYS A 70 6.31 -0.97 19.25
C LYS A 70 6.04 -1.49 20.66
N ALA A 71 5.06 -2.37 20.84
CA ALA A 71 4.76 -3.01 22.11
C ALA A 71 5.83 -4.02 22.52
N LEU A 72 6.38 -4.79 21.57
CA LEU A 72 7.56 -5.63 21.78
C LEU A 72 8.78 -4.80 22.19
N ARG A 73 8.95 -3.60 21.61
CA ARG A 73 9.99 -2.62 21.98
C ARG A 73 9.86 -2.10 23.41
N ILE A 74 8.63 -1.93 23.91
CA ILE A 74 8.33 -1.47 25.28
C ILE A 74 8.49 -2.61 26.29
N LYS A 75 8.02 -3.82 25.94
CA LYS A 75 8.08 -5.01 26.81
C LYS A 75 9.50 -5.57 26.96
N ALA A 76 10.39 -5.33 26.00
CA ALA A 76 11.81 -5.67 26.07
C ALA A 76 12.64 -4.75 27.00
N GLY A 77 12.00 -3.83 27.73
CA GLY A 77 12.60 -3.17 28.88
C GLY A 77 13.76 -2.23 28.54
N GLY A 78 13.47 -1.08 27.94
CA GLY A 78 14.27 0.16 28.05
C GLY A 78 15.74 0.15 27.61
N GLY A 79 16.32 -0.98 27.26
CA GLY A 79 17.64 -1.12 26.66
C GLY A 79 17.50 -1.12 25.15
N LYS A 80 18.41 -0.43 24.46
CA LYS A 80 18.66 -0.65 23.04
C LYS A 80 19.10 -2.10 22.86
N ALA A 81 18.15 -3.03 22.76
CA ALA A 81 18.42 -4.30 22.12
C ALA A 81 18.94 -3.93 20.73
N PRO A 82 20.13 -4.40 20.32
CA PRO A 82 20.63 -4.12 18.99
C PRO A 82 19.60 -4.71 18.04
N ILE A 83 18.85 -3.82 17.37
CA ILE A 83 18.02 -4.21 16.25
C ILE A 83 19.02 -4.83 15.29
N ASP A 84 18.78 -6.09 14.93
CA ASP A 84 19.55 -6.74 13.87
C ASP A 84 19.60 -5.75 12.70
N PRO A 85 20.79 -5.28 12.27
CA PRO A 85 20.92 -4.29 11.21
C PRO A 85 20.14 -4.69 9.95
N VAL A 86 19.98 -5.99 9.72
CA VAL A 86 19.17 -6.53 8.61
C VAL A 86 17.68 -6.21 8.77
N GLN A 87 17.14 -6.25 9.99
CA GLN A 87 15.75 -5.87 10.25
C GLN A 87 15.53 -4.36 10.13
N GLU A 88 16.47 -3.54 10.60
CA GLU A 88 16.39 -2.09 10.47
C GLU A 88 16.45 -1.67 8.99
N ILE A 89 17.33 -2.30 8.21
CA ILE A 89 17.40 -2.10 6.76
C ILE A 89 16.09 -2.53 6.08
N LYS A 90 15.49 -3.67 6.47
CA LYS A 90 14.19 -4.12 5.91
C LYS A 90 13.06 -3.12 6.20
N ILE A 91 13.02 -2.55 7.40
CA ILE A 91 12.04 -1.53 7.76
C ILE A 91 12.26 -0.27 6.92
N LEU A 92 13.50 0.20 6.78
CA LEU A 92 13.83 1.38 5.98
C LEU A 92 13.51 1.18 4.49
N TYR A 93 13.76 0.00 3.92
CA TYR A 93 13.37 -0.31 2.53
C TYR A 93 11.87 -0.31 2.35
N ARG A 94 11.12 -0.85 3.32
CA ARG A 94 9.66 -0.85 3.31
C ARG A 94 9.11 0.58 3.38
N ASP A 95 9.65 1.40 4.28
CA ASP A 95 9.27 2.80 4.42
C ASP A 95 9.58 3.58 3.14
N LEU A 96 10.77 3.37 2.56
CA LEU A 96 11.16 3.99 1.31
C LEU A 96 10.22 3.61 0.16
N ALA A 97 9.87 2.33 0.02
CA ALA A 97 8.89 1.88 -0.98
C ALA A 97 7.51 2.52 -0.76
N TYR A 98 7.05 2.60 0.49
CA TYR A 98 5.79 3.25 0.85
C TYR A 98 5.78 4.74 0.48
N TYR A 99 6.84 5.48 0.83
CA TYR A 99 6.94 6.90 0.51
C TYR A 99 7.10 7.15 -0.99
N GLN A 100 7.76 6.25 -1.71
CA GLN A 100 7.84 6.30 -3.18
C GLN A 100 6.48 6.11 -3.82
N GLU A 101 5.73 5.07 -3.44
CA GLU A 101 4.37 4.83 -3.95
C GLU A 101 3.46 6.03 -3.66
N ARG A 102 3.56 6.59 -2.45
CA ARG A 102 2.78 7.76 -2.06
C ARG A 102 3.17 9.01 -2.86
N ALA A 103 4.46 9.22 -3.12
CA ALA A 103 4.94 10.31 -3.97
C ALA A 103 4.43 10.17 -5.41
N ASP A 104 4.41 8.96 -5.96
CA ASP A 104 3.91 8.69 -7.30
C ASP A 104 2.38 8.88 -7.38
N ALA A 105 1.64 8.46 -6.35
CA ALA A 105 0.21 8.75 -6.25
C ALA A 105 -0.07 10.26 -6.20
N PHE A 106 0.71 11.03 -5.43
CA PHE A 106 0.58 12.50 -5.41
C PHE A 106 0.92 13.14 -6.76
N ARG A 107 1.92 12.62 -7.46
CA ARG A 107 2.25 13.09 -8.82
C ARG A 107 1.09 12.83 -9.77
N ALA A 108 0.54 11.61 -9.78
CA ALA A 108 -0.61 11.26 -10.61
C ALA A 108 -1.81 12.18 -10.34
N LEU A 109 -2.18 12.34 -9.07
CA LEU A 109 -3.28 13.23 -8.66
C LEU A 109 -3.04 14.68 -9.10
N SER A 110 -1.79 15.16 -9.05
CA SER A 110 -1.45 16.52 -9.50
C SER A 110 -1.53 16.67 -11.03
N TYR A 111 -1.21 15.62 -11.79
CA TYR A 111 -1.43 15.58 -13.23
C TYR A 111 -2.92 15.63 -13.58
N ASP A 112 -3.74 14.85 -12.89
CA ASP A 112 -5.20 14.84 -13.08
C ASP A 112 -5.81 16.19 -12.74
N LEU A 113 -5.40 16.80 -11.62
CA LEU A 113 -5.86 18.12 -11.20
C LEU A 113 -5.49 19.19 -12.25
N ARG A 114 -4.31 19.09 -12.85
CA ARG A 114 -3.88 19.99 -13.93
C ARG A 114 -4.75 19.82 -15.17
N GLY A 115 -5.16 18.58 -15.49
CA GLY A 115 -6.09 18.28 -16.57
C GLY A 115 -7.44 18.95 -16.33
N MET A 116 -8.05 18.73 -15.17
CA MET A 116 -9.33 19.33 -14.78
C MET A 116 -9.29 20.87 -14.80
N VAL A 117 -8.20 21.47 -14.30
CA VAL A 117 -8.05 22.93 -14.30
C VAL A 117 -7.90 23.49 -15.72
N ARG A 118 -7.26 22.75 -16.65
CA ARG A 118 -7.21 23.14 -18.07
C ARG A 118 -8.56 23.01 -18.76
N GLU A 119 -9.35 21.99 -18.44
CA GLU A 119 -10.71 21.85 -18.97
C GLU A 119 -11.60 23.01 -18.49
N LEU A 120 -11.45 23.43 -17.24
CA LEU A 120 -12.11 24.62 -16.71
C LEU A 120 -11.68 25.93 -17.41
N GLU A 121 -10.44 26.02 -17.93
CA GLU A 121 -9.99 27.17 -18.74
C GLU A 121 -10.86 27.40 -19.98
N VAL A 122 -11.44 26.35 -20.54
CA VAL A 122 -12.26 26.40 -21.76
C VAL A 122 -13.65 26.96 -21.50
N HIS A 123 -14.11 27.00 -20.25
CA HIS A 123 -15.50 27.30 -19.89
C HIS A 123 -15.64 28.52 -18.96
N ILE A 124 -14.57 29.27 -18.73
CA ILE A 124 -14.52 30.39 -17.78
C ILE A 124 -14.26 31.72 -18.49
N ASP A 125 -15.02 32.75 -18.11
CA ASP A 125 -14.94 34.12 -18.65
C ASP A 125 -13.62 34.84 -18.33
N GLU A 126 -12.87 34.40 -17.31
CA GLU A 126 -11.58 34.97 -16.90
C GLU A 126 -10.41 33.95 -16.97
N PRO A 127 -9.91 33.60 -18.17
CA PRO A 127 -8.84 32.60 -18.36
C PRO A 127 -7.52 32.96 -17.68
N HIS A 128 -7.27 34.23 -17.38
CA HIS A 128 -6.07 34.69 -16.68
C HIS A 128 -5.98 34.17 -15.24
N ARG A 129 -7.10 33.97 -14.53
CA ARG A 129 -7.09 33.40 -13.17
C ARG A 129 -6.71 31.92 -13.19
N ILE A 130 -7.18 31.17 -14.18
CA ILE A 130 -6.85 29.76 -14.36
C ILE A 130 -5.36 29.59 -14.67
N LYS A 131 -4.79 30.43 -15.54
CA LYS A 131 -3.34 30.43 -15.82
C LYS A 131 -2.49 30.69 -14.57
N ASN A 132 -2.93 31.58 -13.68
CA ASN A 132 -2.24 31.84 -12.42
C ASN A 132 -2.26 30.61 -11.48
N ILE A 133 -3.40 29.91 -11.41
CA ILE A 133 -3.54 28.66 -10.63
C ILE A 133 -2.63 27.57 -11.20
N LEU A 134 -2.64 27.36 -12.53
CA LEU A 134 -1.78 26.40 -13.21
C LEU A 134 -0.29 26.70 -12.98
N SER A 135 0.10 27.97 -13.07
CA SER A 135 1.47 28.41 -12.83
C SER A 135 1.92 28.17 -11.38
N TRP A 136 1.04 28.49 -10.41
CA TRP A 136 1.29 28.18 -9.00
C TRP A 136 1.43 26.67 -8.75
N LEU A 137 0.58 25.86 -9.38
CA LEU A 137 0.60 24.40 -9.25
C LEU A 137 1.89 23.81 -9.84
N ASP A 138 2.32 24.30 -11.01
CA ASP A 138 3.60 23.92 -11.63
C ASP A 138 4.80 24.32 -10.75
N GLN A 139 4.76 25.48 -10.09
CA GLN A 139 5.82 25.90 -9.18
C GLN A 139 5.91 24.99 -7.95
N LYS A 140 4.77 24.57 -7.39
CA LYS A 140 4.73 23.64 -6.25
C LYS A 140 5.21 22.25 -6.64
N MET A 141 4.83 21.76 -7.82
CA MET A 141 5.28 20.48 -8.39
C MET A 141 6.80 20.41 -8.59
N ARG A 142 7.44 21.50 -9.04
CA ARG A 142 8.91 21.53 -9.21
C ARG A 142 9.68 21.39 -7.90
N LYS A 143 9.08 21.73 -6.75
CA LYS A 143 9.70 21.58 -5.42
C LYS A 143 9.58 20.16 -4.86
N LEU A 144 8.82 19.28 -5.52
CA LEU A 144 8.61 17.86 -5.17
C LEU A 144 9.45 16.89 -6.02
N LYS A 145 10.25 17.42 -6.95
CA LYS A 145 11.31 16.68 -7.67
C LYS A 145 12.63 16.83 -6.94
#